data_AF-A0A387H640-F1
#
_entry.id   AF-A0A387H640-F1
#
_cell.length_a   1.000
_cell.length_b   1.000
_cell.length_c   1.000
_cell.angle_alpha   90.00
_cell.angle_beta   90.00
_cell.angle_gamma   90.00
#
_symmetry.space_group_name_H-M   'P 1'
#
loop_
_entity.id
_entity.type
_entity.pdbx_description
1 polymer ?
#
loop_
_entity_poly.entity_id
_entity_poly.type
_entity_poly.pdbx_seq_one_letter_code
_entity_poly.pdbx_strand_id
1 'polypeptide(L)' 'MIIDRAYATRIIDLVVSLDPTLNKLIEEIESIENTELSSELTRAVAEIMGRAMMGVAVPLVKILSELKHDDNGRKTCRAT' A
#
# COMPACT_ATOMS: atom_id res chain seq x y z
N MET A 1 -6.58 3.65 18.86
CA MET A 1 -5.88 2.40 18.51
C MET A 1 -4.43 2.76 18.26
N ILE A 2 -3.48 2.26 19.07
CA ILE A 2 -2.05 2.53 18.84
C ILE A 2 -1.60 1.53 17.79
N ILE A 3 -1.23 2.01 16.61
CA ILE A 3 -0.55 1.18 15.61
C ILE A 3 0.89 1.02 16.09
N ASP A 4 1.25 -0.18 16.56
CA ASP A 4 2.65 -0.49 16.84
C ASP A 4 3.42 -0.78 15.55
N ARG A 5 4.75 -0.78 15.65
CA ARG A 5 5.65 -1.02 14.51
C ARG A 5 5.34 -2.35 13.81
N ALA A 6 5.04 -3.41 14.55
CA ALA A 6 4.80 -4.73 13.98
C ALA A 6 3.48 -4.77 13.19
N TYR A 7 2.44 -4.11 13.69
CA TYR A 7 1.17 -3.98 12.99
C TYR A 7 1.30 -3.14 11.70
N ALA A 8 2.02 -2.02 11.74
CA ALA A 8 2.28 -1.20 10.55
C ALA A 8 3.10 -1.97 9.49
N THR A 9 4.13 -2.72 9.90
CA THR A 9 4.92 -3.55 8.99
C THR A 9 4.05 -4.61 8.31
N ARG A 10 3.17 -5.29 9.05
CA ARG A 10 2.24 -6.27 8.46
C ARG A 10 1.32 -5.65 7.41
N ILE A 11 0.83 -4.43 7.62
CA ILE A 11 -0.02 -3.74 6.64
C ILE A 11 0.79 -3.43 5.37
N ILE A 12 2.04 -2.97 5.51
CA ILE A 12 2.90 -2.73 4.34
C ILE A 12 3.16 -4.03 3.59
N ASP A 13 3.51 -5.11 4.29
CA ASP A 13 3.76 -6.41 3.67
C ASP A 13 2.52 -6.92 2.92
N LEU A 14 1.32 -6.72 3.49
CA LEU A 14 0.07 -7.03 2.82
C LEU A 14 -0.11 -6.21 1.54
N VAL A 15 0.13 -4.89 1.57
CA VAL A 15 0.02 -4.04 0.37
C VAL A 15 1.03 -4.47 -0.70
N VAL A 16 2.27 -4.77 -0.32
CA VAL A 16 3.30 -5.27 -1.25
C VAL A 16 2.93 -6.63 -1.82
N SER A 17 2.29 -7.51 -1.04
CA SER A 17 1.84 -8.83 -1.51
C SER A 17 0.72 -8.78 -2.56
N LEU A 18 0.06 -7.64 -2.72
CA LEU A 18 -0.94 -7.45 -3.78
C LEU A 18 -0.30 -7.35 -5.17
N ASP A 19 0.95 -6.86 -5.25
CA ASP A 19 1.67 -6.65 -6.52
C ASP A 19 1.66 -7.88 -7.45
N PRO A 20 2.07 -9.10 -7.03
CA PRO A 20 2.01 -10.27 -7.90
C PRO A 20 0.60 -10.69 -8.31
N THR A 21 -0.42 -10.39 -7.48
CA THR A 21 -1.82 -10.68 -7.83
C THR A 21 -2.33 -9.71 -8.89
N LEU A 22 -1.99 -8.43 -8.75
CA LEU A 22 -2.39 -7.39 -9.68
C LEU A 22 -1.65 -7.52 -11.02
N ASN A 23 -0.38 -7.94 -11.01
CA ASN A 23 0.37 -8.23 -12.23
C ASN A 23 -0.28 -9.36 -13.05
N LYS A 24 -0.69 -10.46 -12.40
CA LYS A 24 -1.44 -11.53 -13.08
C LYS A 24 -2.78 -11.05 -13.64
N LEU A 25 -3.48 -10.21 -12.89
CA LEU A 25 -4.73 -9.62 -13.35
C LEU A 25 -4.52 -8.73 -14.59
N ILE A 26 -3.41 -7.97 -14.64
CA ILE A 26 -3.03 -7.18 -15.83
C ILE A 26 -2.76 -8.10 -17.03
N GLU A 27 -2.01 -9.18 -16.84
CA GLU A 27 -1.76 -10.17 -17.90
C GLU A 27 -3.06 -10.76 -18.46
N GLU A 28 -4.04 -11.07 -17.58
CA GLU A 28 -5.36 -11.53 -18.02
C GLU A 28 -6.14 -10.44 -18.78
N ILE A 29 -6.06 -9.17 -18.33
CA ILE A 29 -6.70 -8.04 -19.00
C ILE A 29 -6.10 -7.79 -20.40
N GLU A 30 -4.79 -7.99 -20.56
CA GLU A 30 -4.10 -7.86 -21.85
C GLU A 30 -4.55 -8.93 -22.87
N SER A 31 -5.09 -10.06 -22.39
CA SER A 31 -5.67 -11.10 -23.26
C SER A 31 -7.07 -10.77 -23.81
N ILE A 32 -7.71 -9.69 -23.33
CA ILE A 32 -9.05 -9.28 -23.75
C ILE A 32 -8.97 -8.60 -25.12
N GLU A 33 -9.64 -9.19 -26.12
CA GLU A 33 -9.68 -8.64 -27.50
C GLU A 33 -10.35 -7.26 -27.59
N ASN A 34 -11.32 -6.98 -26.73
CA ASN A 34 -11.95 -5.66 -26.67
C ASN A 34 -10.99 -4.64 -26.03
N THR A 35 -10.38 -3.82 -26.89
CA THR A 35 -9.38 -2.83 -26.50
C THR A 35 -9.92 -1.74 -25.58
N GLU A 36 -11.19 -1.36 -25.70
CA GLU A 36 -11.82 -0.34 -24.85
C GLU A 36 -12.00 -0.88 -23.43
N LEU A 37 -12.56 -2.09 -23.32
CA LEU A 37 -12.72 -2.77 -22.03
C LEU A 37 -11.37 -3.06 -21.37
N SER A 38 -10.38 -3.53 -22.13
CA SER A 38 -9.02 -3.79 -21.63
C SER A 38 -8.38 -2.51 -21.06
N SER A 39 -8.53 -1.39 -21.77
CA SER A 39 -8.04 -0.08 -21.31
C SER A 39 -8.73 0.39 -20.03
N GLU A 40 -10.05 0.26 -19.95
CA GLU A 40 -10.80 0.64 -18.74
C GLU A 40 -10.40 -0.19 -17.52
N LEU A 41 -10.25 -1.51 -17.69
CA LEU A 41 -9.84 -2.41 -16.63
C LEU A 41 -8.40 -2.15 -16.19
N THR A 42 -7.48 -1.92 -17.14
CA THR A 42 -6.09 -1.55 -16.84
C THR A 42 -6.03 -0.27 -16.01
N ARG A 43 -6.82 0.75 -16.38
CA ARG A 43 -6.91 2.00 -15.63
C ARG A 43 -7.45 1.77 -14.21
N ALA A 44 -8.47 0.94 -14.05
CA ALA A 44 -9.04 0.63 -12.75
C ALA A 44 -8.02 -0.09 -11.84
N VAL A 45 -7.25 -1.04 -12.38
CA VAL A 45 -6.18 -1.73 -11.63
C VAL A 45 -5.08 -0.74 -11.21
N ALA A 46 -4.65 0.15 -12.11
CA ALA A 46 -3.66 1.18 -11.81
C ALA A 46 -4.16 2.14 -10.70
N GLU A 47 -5.45 2.49 -10.70
CA GLU A 47 -6.03 3.33 -9.66
C GLU A 47 -6.05 2.61 -8.29
N ILE A 48 -6.38 1.31 -8.25
CA ILE A 48 -6.33 0.50 -7.02
C ILE A 48 -4.90 0.45 -6.48
N MET A 49 -3.91 0.17 -7.33
CA MET A 49 -2.49 0.18 -6.94
C MET A 49 -2.08 1.55 -6.40
N GLY A 50 -2.42 2.62 -7.11
CA GLY A 50 -2.11 3.99 -6.70
C GLY A 50 -2.70 4.32 -5.33
N ARG A 51 -3.96 3.97 -5.08
CA ARG A 51 -4.63 4.17 -3.77
C ARG A 51 -3.99 3.34 -2.67
N ALA A 52 -3.63 2.08 -2.92
CA ALA A 52 -2.97 1.23 -1.93
C ALA A 52 -1.57 1.75 -1.57
N MET A 53 -0.77 2.11 -2.58
CA MET A 53 0.60 2.60 -2.38
C MET A 53 0.60 3.99 -1.73
N MET A 54 -0.11 4.96 -2.29
CA MET A 54 -0.09 6.35 -1.82
C MET A 54 -0.95 6.58 -0.59
N GLY A 55 -2.07 5.84 -0.45
CA GLY A 55 -3.00 5.98 0.66
C GLY A 55 -2.62 5.17 1.90
N VAL A 56 -1.85 4.09 1.75
CA VAL A 56 -1.53 3.17 2.84
C VAL A 56 -0.02 2.98 3.02
N ALA A 57 0.68 2.43 2.01
CA ALA A 57 2.08 2.03 2.18
C ALA A 57 3.01 3.22 2.45
N VAL A 58 2.95 4.28 1.62
CA VAL A 58 3.82 5.46 1.75
C VAL A 58 3.64 6.18 3.09
N PRO A 59 2.40 6.51 3.54
CA PRO A 59 2.19 7.09 4.86
C PRO A 59 2.72 6.22 6.00
N LEU A 60 2.50 4.91 5.95
CA LEU A 60 2.98 4.00 7.00
C LEU A 60 4.51 3.89 7.02
N VAL A 61 5.16 3.85 5.86
CA VAL A 61 6.63 3.87 5.77
C VAL A 61 7.20 5.16 6.38
N LYS A 62 6.54 6.30 6.13
CA LYS A 62 6.94 7.58 6.73
C LYS A 62 6.80 7.56 8.26
N ILE A 63 5.65 7.15 8.79
CA ILE A 63 5.42 7.01 10.24
C ILE A 63 6.43 6.06 10.88
N LEU A 64 6.70 4.91 10.26
CA LEU A 64 7.68 3.94 10.76
C LEU A 64 9.12 4.47 10.77
N SER A 65 9.46 5.36 9.85
CA SER A 65 10.78 6.00 9.76
C SER A 65 10.93 7.06 10.86
N GLU A 66 9.88 7.84 11.12
CA GLU A 66 9.82 8.82 12.20
C GLU A 66 9.88 8.14 13.58
N LEU A 67 9.16 7.03 13.77
CA LEU A 67 9.22 6.22 14.99
C LEU A 67 10.60 5.60 15.27
N LYS A 68 11.42 5.39 14.23
CA LYS A 68 12.79 4.88 14.36
C LYS A 68 13.76 5.94 14.93
N HIS A 69 13.37 7.21 14.88
CA HIS A 69 14.17 8.34 15.33
C HIS A 69 13.96 8.69 16.82
N ASP A 70 12.93 8.11 17.46
CA ASP A 70 12.55 8.34 18.87
C ASP A 70 13.20 7.36 19.87
N ASP A 71 14.12 6.49 19.41
CA ASP A 71 14.87 5.54 20.26
C ASP A 71 16.01 6.22 21.08
N ASN A 72 15.83 7.49 21.46
CA ASN A 72 16.68 8.18 22.44
C ASN A 72 15.89 8.68 23.67
N GLY A 73 14.98 7.84 24.16
CA GLY A 73 14.50 7.88 25.55
C GLY A 73 13.18 8.63 25.78
N ARG A 74 12.08 7.85 25.83
CA ARG A 74 10.72 8.22 26.29
C ARG A 74 10.09 9.47 25.66
N LYS A 75 8.95 9.25 24.98
CA LYS A 75 7.64 9.77 25.42
C LYS A 75 6.49 9.10 24.68
N THR A 76 5.48 8.69 25.45
CA THR A 76 4.16 8.30 24.96
C THR A 76 3.50 9.50 24.27
N CYS A 77 3.01 9.32 23.04
CA CYS A 77 2.20 10.32 22.36
C CYS A 77 0.89 10.53 23.15
N ARG A 78 0.76 11.67 23.82
CA ARG A 78 -0.52 12.14 24.37
C ARG A 78 -1.18 12.98 23.29
N ALA A 79 -2.31 12.51 22.77
CA ALA A 79 -3.15 13.31 21.89
C ALA A 79 -3.79 14.45 22.70
N THR A 80 -3.70 15.67 22.17
CA THR A 80 -4.58 16.81 22.50
C THR A 80 -5.62 16.92 21.42
#